data_AF-A0A419ZWP6-F1
#
_entry.id   AF-A0A419ZWP6-F1
#
_cell.length_a   1.000
_cell.length_b   1.000
_cell.length_c   1.000
_cell.angle_alpha   90.00
_cell.angle_beta   90.00
_cell.angle_gamma   90.00
#
_symmetry.space_group_name_H-M   'P 1'
#
loop_
_entity.id
_entity.type
_entity.pdbx_description
1 polymer ?
#
loop_
_entity_poly.entity_id
_entity_poly.type
_entity_poly.pdbx_seq_one_letter_code
_entity_poly.pdbx_strand_id
1 'polypeptide(L)'
;MNAPLRSHGLEVTAIVRRCAGKNRYPDEATARAAGLHYIEVGQSPELWFYRCQICNGYHLSSKDNGRKSNVKYGMNLPIKEIS
;
A
#
# COMPACT_ATOMS: atom_id res chain seq x y z
N MET A 1 16.72 26.33 -16.49
CA MET A 1 15.61 25.41 -16.13
C MET A 1 16.21 24.33 -15.24
N ASN A 2 15.87 24.26 -13.96
CA ASN A 2 16.39 23.23 -13.07
C ASN A 2 15.69 21.90 -13.39
N ALA A 3 16.47 20.86 -13.65
CA ALA A 3 15.94 19.52 -13.83
C ALA A 3 15.13 19.12 -12.58
N PRO A 4 13.99 18.43 -12.75
CA PRO A 4 13.18 18.00 -11.61
C PRO A 4 14.02 17.09 -10.71
N LEU A 5 13.95 17.31 -9.40
CA LEU A 5 14.66 16.47 -8.43
C LEU A 5 14.16 15.03 -8.54
N ARG A 6 15.11 14.13 -8.80
CA ARG A 6 14.87 12.69 -8.89
C ARG A 6 15.53 11.99 -7.71
N SER A 7 14.86 10.99 -7.16
CA SER A 7 15.40 10.09 -6.13
C SER A 7 14.90 8.68 -6.43
N HIS A 8 15.76 7.67 -6.28
CA HIS A 8 15.39 6.26 -6.55
C HIS A 8 14.76 6.04 -7.94
N GLY A 9 15.24 6.76 -8.96
CA GLY A 9 14.75 6.68 -10.33
C GLY A 9 13.40 7.39 -10.60
N LEU A 10 12.75 7.95 -9.59
CA LEU A 10 11.45 8.62 -9.69
C LEU A 10 11.54 10.12 -9.36
N GLU A 11 10.57 10.91 -9.82
CA GLU A 11 10.45 12.30 -9.37
C GLU A 11 10.12 12.38 -7.88
N VAL A 12 10.73 13.32 -7.16
CA VAL A 12 10.48 13.55 -5.73
C VAL A 12 9.00 13.84 -5.47
N THR A 13 8.32 14.55 -6.37
CA THR A 13 6.87 14.80 -6.29
C THR A 13 6.05 13.51 -6.32
N ALA A 14 6.44 12.53 -7.14
CA ALA A 14 5.81 11.22 -7.20
C ALA A 14 6.08 10.40 -5.94
N ILE A 15 7.26 10.54 -5.33
CA ILE A 15 7.63 9.89 -4.05
C ILE A 15 6.77 10.45 -2.92
N VAL A 16 6.67 11.78 -2.81
CA VAL A 16 5.85 12.48 -1.82
C VAL A 16 4.39 12.06 -1.94
N ARG A 17 3.82 12.02 -3.15
CA ARG A 17 2.44 11.54 -3.36
C ARG A 17 2.25 10.07 -2.99
N ARG A 18 3.26 9.22 -3.22
CA ARG A 18 3.18 7.78 -2.92
C ARG A 18 3.34 7.46 -1.44
N CYS A 19 4.14 8.24 -0.70
CA CYS A 19 4.52 7.93 0.68
C CYS A 19 3.97 8.93 1.71
N ALA A 20 4.04 10.24 1.45
CA ALA A 20 3.68 11.26 2.44
C ALA A 20 2.17 11.40 2.64
N GLY A 21 1.37 11.11 1.60
CA GLY A 21 -0.09 11.11 1.69
C GLY A 21 -0.70 9.82 2.26
N LYS A 22 0.11 8.88 2.75
CA LYS A 22 -0.36 7.56 3.20
C LYS A 22 0.23 7.18 4.54
N ASN A 23 -0.56 6.48 5.35
CA ASN A 23 -0.07 5.87 6.58
C ASN A 23 1.05 4.88 6.22
N ARG A 24 2.20 5.02 6.90
CA ARG A 24 3.38 4.18 6.75
C ARG A 24 3.51 3.31 7.99
N TYR A 25 3.53 2.00 7.77
CA TYR A 25 3.69 1.00 8.83
C TYR A 25 5.09 0.37 8.75
N PRO A 26 5.71 0.06 9.89
CA PRO A 26 7.06 -0.50 9.95
C PRO A 26 7.15 -1.92 9.40
N ASP A 27 6.08 -2.71 9.57
CA ASP A 27 6.02 -4.12 9.17
C ASP A 27 4.62 -4.52 8.68
N GLU A 28 4.53 -5.73 8.13
CA GLU A 28 3.29 -6.27 7.59
C GLU A 28 2.22 -6.50 8.65
N ALA A 29 2.58 -7.00 9.83
CA ALA A 29 1.63 -7.32 10.88
C ALA A 29 0.96 -6.06 11.40
N THR A 30 1.74 -4.99 11.59
CA THR A 30 1.23 -3.67 11.98
C THR A 30 0.32 -3.09 10.89
N ALA A 31 0.69 -3.19 9.62
CA ALA A 31 -0.16 -2.72 8.51
C ALA A 31 -1.48 -3.49 8.45
N ARG A 32 -1.44 -4.80 8.66
CA ARG A 32 -2.61 -5.68 8.67
C ARG A 32 -3.53 -5.36 9.84
N ALA A 33 -3.00 -5.23 11.05
CA ALA A 33 -3.77 -4.86 12.23
C ALA A 33 -4.48 -3.51 12.05
N ALA A 34 -3.76 -2.51 11.54
CA ALA A 34 -4.35 -1.20 11.26
C ALA A 34 -5.45 -1.26 10.18
N GLY A 35 -5.23 -2.02 9.11
CA GLY A 35 -6.25 -2.17 8.06
C GLY A 35 -7.48 -2.96 8.53
N LEU A 36 -7.33 -3.95 9.41
CA LEU A 36 -8.46 -4.66 10.02
C LEU A 36 -9.30 -3.69 10.85
N HIS A 37 -8.63 -2.89 11.70
CA HIS A 37 -9.29 -1.87 12.50
C HIS A 37 -10.10 -0.88 11.64
N TYR A 38 -9.53 -0.40 10.53
CA TYR A 38 -10.25 0.50 9.62
C TYR A 38 -11.49 -0.14 8.96
N ILE A 39 -11.47 -1.46 8.74
CA ILE A 39 -12.62 -2.17 8.21
C ILE A 39 -13.68 -2.37 9.29
N GLU A 40 -13.26 -2.73 10.51
CA GLU A 40 -14.16 -2.92 11.66
C GLU A 40 -14.91 -1.64 12.04
N VAL A 41 -14.22 -0.50 12.02
CA VAL A 41 -14.82 0.81 12.30
C VAL A 41 -15.56 1.40 11.10
N GLY A 42 -15.69 0.66 9.99
CA GLY A 42 -16.48 1.04 8.82
C GLY A 42 -15.88 2.18 7.97
N GLN A 43 -14.60 2.54 8.17
CA GLN A 43 -13.93 3.56 7.35
C GLN A 43 -13.63 3.08 5.94
N SER A 44 -13.49 1.77 5.74
CA SER A 44 -13.35 1.17 4.42
C SER A 44 -13.93 -0.24 4.37
N PRO A 45 -14.62 -0.65 3.30
CA PRO A 45 -15.15 -2.01 3.19
C PRO A 45 -14.03 -3.05 3.00
N GLU A 46 -12.94 -2.63 2.34
CA GLU A 46 -11.82 -3.49 2.00
C GLU A 46 -10.52 -2.69 1.87
N LEU A 47 -9.43 -3.28 2.37
CA LEU A 47 -8.10 -2.69 2.30
C LEU A 47 -7.09 -3.76 1.91
N TRP A 48 -6.08 -3.31 1.19
CA TRP A 48 -4.93 -4.11 0.78
C TRP A 48 -3.66 -3.44 1.27
N PHE A 49 -2.70 -4.24 1.75
CA PHE A 49 -1.37 -3.77 2.12
C PHE A 49 -0.34 -4.09 1.03
N TYR A 50 0.69 -3.25 0.91
CA TYR A 50 1.82 -3.48 0.02
C TYR A 50 3.11 -2.88 0.58
N ARG A 51 4.24 -3.53 0.27
CA ARG A 51 5.57 -3.00 0.60
C ARG A 51 5.98 -1.94 -0.43
N CYS A 52 6.26 -0.74 0.06
CA CYS A 52 6.75 0.36 -0.76
C CYS A 52 8.23 0.18 -1.06
N GLN A 53 8.61 0.12 -2.33
CA GLN A 53 10.02 0.03 -2.74
C GLN A 53 10.81 1.34 -2.50
N ILE A 54 10.13 2.43 -2.14
CA ILE A 54 10.75 3.75 -1.96
C ILE A 54 11.08 3.98 -0.48
N CYS A 55 10.09 3.83 0.40
CA CYS A 55 10.27 4.06 1.83
C CYS A 55 10.54 2.76 2.62
N ASN A 56 10.56 1.61 1.95
CA ASN A 56 10.69 0.27 2.55
C ASN A 56 9.65 -0.09 3.62
N GLY A 57 8.66 0.77 3.87
CA GLY A 57 7.54 0.51 4.77
C GLY A 57 6.33 -0.09 4.06
N TYR A 58 5.31 -0.41 4.84
CA TYR A 58 4.04 -0.93 4.36
C TYR A 58 2.99 0.17 4.29
N HIS A 59 2.20 0.16 3.22
CA HIS A 59 1.10 1.10 3.02
C HIS A 59 -0.21 0.36 2.77
N LEU A 60 -1.31 1.00 3.16
CA LEU A 60 -2.66 0.56 2.85
C LEU A 60 -3.19 1.25 1.61
N SER A 61 -4.11 0.58 0.93
CA SER A 61 -4.82 1.10 -0.23
C SER A 61 -6.20 0.46 -0.27
N SER A 62 -7.21 1.21 -0.71
CA SER A 62 -8.58 0.72 -0.98
C SER A 62 -8.81 0.30 -2.44
N LYS A 63 -7.72 0.18 -3.22
CA LYS A 63 -7.78 -0.24 -4.63
C LYS A 63 -7.04 -1.54 -4.77
N ASP A 64 -7.72 -2.57 -5.24
CA ASP A 64 -7.06 -3.76 -5.76
C ASP A 64 -6.36 -3.39 -7.07
N ASN A 65 -5.03 -3.40 -7.05
CA ASN A 65 -4.21 -3.24 -8.26
C ASN A 65 -3.31 -4.48 -8.46
N GLY A 66 -3.78 -5.66 -8.07
CA GLY A 66 -3.19 -6.97 -8.36
C GLY A 66 -2.03 -7.39 -7.45
N ARG A 67 -1.01 -6.53 -7.25
CA ARG A 67 0.17 -6.86 -6.40
C ARG A 67 0.02 -6.48 -4.93
N LYS A 68 -1.19 -6.57 -4.37
CA LYS A 68 -1.44 -6.21 -2.97
C LYS A 68 -2.15 -7.34 -2.27
N SER A 69 -1.76 -7.60 -1.03
CA SER A 69 -2.38 -8.65 -0.23
C SER A 69 -3.53 -8.05 0.57
N ASN A 70 -4.67 -8.72 0.56
CA ASN A 70 -5.84 -8.28 1.29
C ASN A 70 -5.58 -8.33 2.79
N VAL A 71 -6.03 -7.31 3.52
CA VAL A 71 -5.81 -7.22 4.96
C VAL A 71 -6.55 -8.30 5.75
N LYS A 72 -7.74 -8.73 5.31
CA LYS A 72 -8.51 -9.81 5.95
C LYS A 72 -7.92 -11.20 5.66
N TYR A 73 -7.51 -11.45 4.43
CA TYR A 73 -7.14 -12.80 3.99
C TYR A 73 -5.63 -13.08 3.99
N GLY A 74 -4.79 -12.05 4.13
CA GLY A 74 -3.39 -12.19 4.55
C GLY A 74 -2.44 -12.92 3.61
N MET A 75 -2.92 -13.49 2.52
CA MET A 75 -2.13 -14.15 1.48
C MET A 75 -2.66 -13.70 0.13
N ASN A 76 -1.75 -13.54 -0.84
CA ASN A 76 -2.10 -13.42 -2.26
C ASN A 76 -3.09 -14.54 -2.58
N LEU A 77 -4.37 -14.20 -2.76
CA LEU A 77 -5.27 -15.14 -3.40
C LEU A 77 -4.66 -15.43 -4.78
N PRO A 78 -4.47 -16.71 -5.17
CA PRO A 78 -4.08 -17.02 -6.52
C PRO A 78 -5.06 -16.32 -7.45
N ILE A 79 -4.49 -15.63 -8.44
CA ILE A 79 -5.22 -15.00 -9.54
C ILE A 79 -6.25 -16.04 -9.98
N LYS A 80 -7.55 -15.73 -9.85
CA LYS A 80 -8.62 -16.60 -10.35
C LYS A 80 -8.22 -17.04 -11.76
N GLU A 81 -7.88 -18.31 -11.94
CA GLU A 81 -7.90 -18.92 -13.26
C GLU A 81 -9.37 -18.89 -13.68
N ILE A 82 -9.69 -17.90 -14.53
CA ILE A 82 -10.97 -17.80 -15.18
C ILE A 82 -10.99 -18.97 -16.17
N SER A 83 -11.72 -20.03 -15.82
CA SER A 83 -12.10 -21.11 -16.75
C SER A 83 -13.05 -20.58 -17.84
#